data_AF-A0A9E5R152-F1
#
_entry.id   AF-A0A9E5R152-F1
#
_cell.length_a   1.000
_cell.length_b   1.000
_cell.length_c   1.000
_cell.angle_alpha   90.00
_cell.angle_beta   90.00
_cell.angle_gamma   90.00
#
_symmetry.space_group_name_H-M   'P 1'
#
loop_
_entity.id
_entity.type
_entity.pdbx_description
1 polymer ?
#
loop_
_entity_poly.entity_id
_entity_poly.type
_entity_poly.pdbx_seq_one_letter_code
_entity_poly.pdbx_strand_id
1 'polypeptide(L)'
;MNPEDRVLVGVINRRQDLTHAEQDHWYRIPEGQAQPGLYAEYLAFFLSRAFKERNGGVYFFARRRGEELVTRADLLPDEADHPRAQARYYKIQLDPLQPKDPPILNPNKRRFAFVYTTWDRFINATRIDDLFSRADHLVDRVYYALRDEGYRPQRSWERGDLYPLHSPRLRLLCEEGEVTASPHSEQSQVQIHEDLGATLSEIRAAVAERGGLRMLTIPAEA
;
A
#
# COMPACT_ATOMS: atom_id res chain seq x y z
N MET A 1 2.16 -23.44 -0.85
CA MET A 1 2.31 -22.03 -0.45
C MET A 1 1.82 -21.97 0.98
N ASN A 2 2.60 -21.36 1.86
CA ASN A 2 2.26 -21.33 3.28
C ASN A 2 1.20 -20.25 3.52
N PRO A 3 0.25 -20.45 4.44
CA PRO A 3 -0.78 -19.46 4.76
C PRO A 3 -0.23 -18.06 5.07
N GLU A 4 0.93 -18.01 5.74
CA GLU A 4 1.66 -16.80 6.12
C GLU A 4 2.54 -16.18 5.02
N ASP A 5 2.69 -16.81 3.85
CA ASP A 5 3.43 -16.22 2.73
C ASP A 5 2.85 -14.83 2.40
N ARG A 6 3.69 -13.84 2.15
CA ARG A 6 3.26 -12.46 1.92
C ARG A 6 3.02 -12.23 0.44
N VAL A 7 1.89 -11.61 0.16
CA VAL A 7 1.47 -11.22 -1.17
C VAL A 7 1.42 -9.71 -1.25
N LEU A 8 2.12 -9.14 -2.22
CA LEU A 8 2.02 -7.74 -2.57
C LEU A 8 1.11 -7.57 -3.78
N VAL A 9 -0.01 -6.88 -3.60
CA VAL A 9 -0.89 -6.49 -4.71
C VAL A 9 -0.46 -5.13 -5.24
N GLY A 10 0.14 -5.13 -6.42
CA GLY A 10 0.55 -3.94 -7.16
C GLY A 10 -0.49 -3.50 -8.19
N VAL A 11 -0.44 -2.23 -8.59
CA VAL A 11 -1.34 -1.67 -9.62
C VAL A 11 -0.64 -1.59 -10.97
N ILE A 12 -1.23 -2.22 -11.98
CA ILE A 12 -0.84 -2.08 -13.38
C ILE A 12 -1.82 -1.12 -14.06
N ASN A 13 -1.32 0.01 -14.53
CA ASN A 13 -2.10 1.01 -15.25
C ASN A 13 -1.68 1.18 -16.72
N ARG A 14 -0.61 0.51 -17.17
CA ARG A 14 -0.14 0.49 -18.56
C ARG A 14 -0.17 -0.94 -19.08
N ARG A 15 -0.58 -1.12 -20.34
CA ARG A 15 -0.61 -2.45 -20.98
C ARG A 15 0.78 -3.05 -21.12
N GLN A 16 1.76 -2.22 -21.46
CA GLN A 16 3.16 -2.62 -21.59
C GLN A 16 3.74 -3.20 -20.30
N ASP A 17 3.36 -2.66 -19.13
CA ASP A 17 3.79 -3.22 -17.84
C ASP A 17 3.19 -4.63 -17.60
N LEU A 18 1.97 -4.91 -18.08
CA LEU A 18 1.43 -6.28 -18.03
C LEU A 18 2.17 -7.19 -19.03
N THR A 19 2.47 -6.69 -20.23
CA THR A 19 3.22 -7.44 -21.24
C THR A 19 4.59 -7.87 -20.71
N HIS A 20 5.33 -6.97 -20.03
CA HIS A 20 6.59 -7.32 -19.39
C HIS A 20 6.42 -8.39 -18.30
N ALA A 21 5.35 -8.32 -17.50
CA ALA A 21 5.07 -9.33 -16.49
C ALA A 21 4.72 -10.70 -17.10
N GLU A 22 3.98 -10.72 -18.21
CA GLU A 22 3.55 -11.93 -18.92
C GLU A 22 4.68 -12.57 -19.74
N GLN A 23 5.44 -11.77 -20.49
CA GLN A 23 6.39 -12.25 -21.50
C GLN A 23 7.84 -12.24 -21.00
N ASP A 24 8.24 -11.16 -20.33
CA ASP A 24 9.62 -10.96 -19.87
C ASP A 24 9.81 -11.38 -18.40
N HIS A 25 8.73 -11.79 -17.74
CA HIS A 25 8.70 -12.26 -16.36
C HIS A 25 9.28 -11.27 -15.35
N TRP A 26 8.97 -9.98 -15.51
CA TRP A 26 9.33 -8.98 -14.49
C TRP A 26 8.26 -7.89 -14.31
N TYR A 27 8.26 -7.28 -13.13
CA TYR A 27 7.45 -6.11 -12.80
C TYR A 27 8.28 -5.05 -12.09
N ARG A 28 7.95 -3.76 -12.27
CA ARG A 28 8.70 -2.65 -11.68
C ARG A 28 7.94 -1.96 -10.55
N ILE A 29 8.66 -1.56 -9.52
CA ILE A 29 8.14 -0.77 -8.41
C ILE A 29 9.07 0.44 -8.19
N PRO A 30 8.56 1.69 -8.19
CA PRO A 30 9.40 2.85 -7.92
C PRO A 30 10.07 2.75 -6.54
N GLU A 31 11.36 3.06 -6.43
CA GLU A 31 12.12 2.95 -5.17
C GLU A 31 11.45 3.74 -4.03
N GLY A 32 11.02 4.97 -4.30
CA GLY A 32 10.34 5.83 -3.30
C GLY A 32 8.91 5.40 -2.93
N GLN A 33 8.35 4.37 -3.57
CA GLN A 33 7.03 3.82 -3.23
C GLN A 33 7.10 2.44 -2.57
N ALA A 34 8.22 1.73 -2.71
CA ALA A 34 8.45 0.49 -2.00
C ALA A 34 8.97 0.78 -0.59
N GLN A 35 8.54 0.01 0.40
CA GLN A 35 9.25 -0.04 1.68
C GLN A 35 10.67 -0.60 1.45
N PRO A 36 11.67 -0.20 2.25
CA PRO A 36 13.02 -0.76 2.17
C PRO A 36 12.99 -2.29 2.32
N GLY A 37 13.32 -3.00 1.23
CA GLY A 37 13.17 -4.45 1.12
C GLY A 37 11.75 -4.83 0.73
N LEU A 38 11.55 -5.33 -0.50
CA LEU A 38 10.24 -5.79 -0.94
C LEU A 38 9.92 -7.15 -0.30
N TYR A 39 9.45 -7.15 0.93
CA TYR A 39 9.19 -8.37 1.69
C TYR A 39 7.89 -9.08 1.25
N ALA A 40 7.85 -9.57 0.02
CA ALA A 40 6.75 -10.35 -0.52
C ALA A 40 7.26 -11.55 -1.33
N GLU A 41 6.76 -12.73 -0.99
CA GLU A 41 7.02 -13.99 -1.71
C GLU A 41 6.25 -14.05 -3.03
N TYR A 42 5.10 -13.38 -3.10
CA TYR A 42 4.24 -13.33 -4.28
C TYR A 42 3.83 -11.89 -4.62
N LEU A 43 3.67 -11.63 -5.92
CA LEU A 43 3.07 -10.41 -6.43
C LEU A 43 1.74 -10.73 -7.10
N ALA A 44 0.75 -9.87 -6.91
CA ALA A 44 -0.52 -9.93 -7.63
C ALA A 44 -0.84 -8.59 -8.29
N PHE A 45 -1.58 -8.62 -9.38
CA PHE A 45 -1.71 -7.47 -10.27
C PHE A 45 -3.14 -6.97 -10.40
N PHE A 46 -3.40 -5.82 -9.79
CA PHE A 46 -4.63 -5.06 -9.99
C PHE A 46 -4.57 -4.30 -11.31
N LEU A 47 -5.45 -4.64 -12.24
CA LEU A 47 -5.52 -4.03 -13.56
C LEU A 47 -6.42 -2.79 -13.51
N SER A 48 -5.90 -1.63 -13.91
CA SER A 48 -6.60 -0.34 -13.86
C SER A 48 -6.69 0.34 -15.22
N ARG A 49 -7.78 1.11 -15.45
CA ARG A 49 -8.10 2.04 -16.57
C ARG A 49 -7.83 1.53 -18.00
N ALA A 50 -6.62 1.12 -18.33
CA ALA A 50 -6.18 0.64 -19.64
C ALA A 50 -6.76 -0.74 -20.05
N PHE A 51 -7.32 -1.49 -19.10
CA PHE A 51 -7.73 -2.89 -19.29
C PHE A 51 -9.23 -3.12 -19.51
N LYS A 52 -10.02 -2.06 -19.75
CA LYS A 52 -11.44 -2.12 -20.17
C LYS A 52 -12.29 -3.11 -19.33
N GLU A 53 -12.65 -4.27 -19.89
CA GLU A 53 -13.47 -5.30 -19.21
C GLU A 53 -12.79 -5.88 -17.97
N ARG A 54 -11.46 -5.93 -17.96
CA ARG A 54 -10.64 -6.34 -16.81
C ARG A 54 -10.22 -5.15 -15.94
N ASN A 55 -10.83 -3.98 -16.12
CA ASN A 55 -10.55 -2.83 -15.26
C ASN A 55 -11.16 -3.04 -13.88
N GLY A 56 -10.39 -2.80 -12.83
CA GLY A 56 -10.89 -2.75 -11.47
C GLY A 56 -10.82 -4.08 -10.74
N GLY A 57 -9.87 -4.97 -11.08
CA GLY A 57 -9.72 -6.25 -10.39
C GLY A 57 -8.31 -6.82 -10.45
N VAL A 58 -8.04 -7.80 -9.59
CA VAL A 58 -6.83 -8.63 -9.59
C VAL A 58 -7.12 -9.93 -10.32
N TYR A 59 -6.38 -10.16 -11.41
CA TYR A 59 -6.60 -11.30 -12.30
C TYR A 59 -5.42 -12.26 -12.33
N PHE A 60 -4.24 -11.79 -11.92
CA PHE A 60 -3.01 -12.54 -12.05
C PHE A 60 -2.15 -12.39 -10.81
N PHE A 61 -1.37 -13.43 -10.53
CA PHE A 61 -0.31 -13.42 -9.54
C PHE A 61 0.89 -14.22 -10.02
N ALA A 62 2.06 -13.96 -9.44
CA ALA A 62 3.27 -14.70 -9.72
C ALA A 62 4.15 -14.77 -8.47
N ARG A 63 4.96 -15.82 -8.39
CA ARG A 63 5.97 -15.94 -7.33
C ARG A 63 7.14 -15.01 -7.66
N ARG A 64 7.66 -14.31 -6.66
CA ARG A 64 8.90 -13.53 -6.78
C ARG A 64 10.10 -14.48 -6.83
N ARG A 65 11.03 -14.21 -7.75
CA ARG A 65 12.30 -14.94 -7.91
C ARG A 65 13.52 -14.15 -7.47
N GLY A 66 13.45 -12.83 -7.57
CA GLY A 66 14.54 -11.94 -7.20
C GLY A 66 14.09 -10.49 -7.19
N GLU A 67 15.02 -9.60 -6.88
CA GLU A 67 14.89 -8.18 -7.19
C GLU A 67 16.25 -7.59 -7.54
N GLU A 68 16.26 -6.61 -8.43
CA GLU A 68 17.43 -5.77 -8.69
C GLU A 68 17.02 -4.30 -8.72
N LEU A 69 17.94 -3.42 -8.35
CA LEU A 69 17.72 -1.97 -8.35
C LEU A 69 18.33 -1.37 -9.61
N VAL A 70 17.50 -0.83 -10.48
CA VAL A 70 17.87 -0.38 -11.83
C VAL A 70 17.25 0.99 -12.12
N THR A 71 17.73 1.68 -13.15
CA THR A 71 17.12 2.94 -13.59
C THR A 71 15.93 2.68 -14.50
N ARG A 72 15.09 3.70 -14.71
CA ARG A 72 14.01 3.64 -15.70
C ARG A 72 14.56 3.42 -17.11
N ALA A 73 15.67 4.07 -17.45
CA ALA A 73 16.30 3.93 -18.76
C ALA A 73 16.74 2.48 -19.03
N ASP A 74 17.27 1.79 -18.01
CA ASP A 74 17.65 0.37 -18.13
C ASP A 74 16.43 -0.54 -18.31
N LEU A 75 15.32 -0.22 -17.63
CA LEU A 75 14.07 -0.98 -17.70
C LEU A 75 13.31 -0.79 -19.01
N LEU A 76 13.30 0.45 -19.50
CA LEU A 76 12.57 0.87 -20.68
C LEU A 76 13.52 1.66 -21.59
N PRO A 77 14.36 0.96 -22.38
CA PRO A 77 15.32 1.60 -23.27
C PRO A 77 14.66 2.56 -24.28
N ASP A 78 13.44 2.22 -24.73
CA ASP A 78 12.65 3.05 -25.65
C ASP A 78 12.14 4.37 -25.01
N GLU A 79 12.24 4.51 -23.69
CA GLU A 79 11.88 5.71 -22.93
C GLU A 79 13.13 6.41 -22.31
N ALA A 80 14.31 6.25 -22.91
CA ALA A 80 15.58 6.80 -22.39
C ALA A 80 15.57 8.34 -22.19
N ASP A 81 14.83 9.08 -23.01
CA ASP A 81 14.71 10.55 -22.89
C ASP A 81 13.57 11.00 -21.95
N HIS A 82 12.93 10.09 -21.23
CA HIS A 82 11.87 10.44 -20.29
C HIS A 82 12.42 11.34 -19.18
N PRO A 83 11.67 12.34 -18.67
CA PRO A 83 12.08 13.20 -17.54
C PRO A 83 12.44 12.46 -16.23
N ARG A 84 12.22 11.15 -16.19
CA ARG A 84 12.47 10.25 -15.06
C ARG A 84 13.35 9.07 -15.46
N ALA A 85 14.12 9.19 -16.54
CA ALA A 85 15.01 8.15 -17.03
C ALA A 85 15.99 7.66 -15.94
N GLN A 86 16.48 8.59 -15.12
CA GLN A 86 17.40 8.31 -14.01
C GLN A 86 16.69 7.93 -12.69
N ALA A 87 15.35 7.90 -12.66
CA ALA A 87 14.64 7.48 -11.45
C ALA A 87 14.87 5.98 -11.21
N ARG A 88 15.04 5.60 -9.95
CA ARG A 88 15.34 4.22 -9.54
C ARG A 88 14.06 3.40 -9.34
N TYR A 89 14.13 2.15 -9.78
CA TYR A 89 13.05 1.18 -9.71
C TYR A 89 13.60 -0.16 -9.24
N TYR A 90 12.84 -0.85 -8.41
CA TYR A 90 13.03 -2.27 -8.19
C TYR A 90 12.43 -3.03 -9.37
N LYS A 91 13.27 -3.78 -10.08
CA LYS A 91 12.84 -4.78 -11.05
C LYS A 91 12.70 -6.11 -10.34
N ILE A 92 11.46 -6.58 -10.23
CA ILE A 92 11.10 -7.80 -9.56
C ILE A 92 11.02 -8.90 -10.59
N GLN A 93 11.89 -9.90 -10.53
CA GLN A 93 11.80 -11.08 -11.39
C GLN A 93 10.69 -12.01 -10.86
N LEU A 94 9.91 -12.55 -11.78
CA LEU A 94 8.70 -13.32 -11.51
C LEU A 94 8.81 -14.73 -12.11
N ASP A 95 8.11 -15.68 -11.52
CA ASP A 95 7.69 -16.88 -12.24
C ASP A 95 6.58 -16.52 -13.26
N PRO A 96 6.22 -17.41 -14.21
CA PRO A 96 5.10 -17.18 -15.11
C PRO A 96 3.82 -16.78 -14.37
N LEU A 97 3.06 -15.83 -14.94
CA LEU A 97 1.81 -15.37 -14.36
C LEU A 97 0.81 -16.52 -14.26
N GLN A 98 0.20 -16.65 -13.09
CA GLN A 98 -0.87 -17.58 -12.80
C GLN A 98 -2.20 -16.82 -12.70
N PRO A 99 -3.29 -17.37 -13.25
CA PRO A 99 -4.61 -16.76 -13.11
C PRO A 99 -5.10 -16.85 -11.66
N LYS A 100 -5.66 -15.77 -11.14
CA LYS A 100 -6.43 -15.76 -9.89
C LYS A 100 -7.90 -16.05 -10.23
N ASP A 101 -8.37 -17.23 -9.83
CA ASP A 101 -9.76 -17.66 -10.03
C ASP A 101 -10.43 -18.01 -8.68
N PRO A 102 -11.57 -17.39 -8.33
CA PRO A 102 -12.18 -16.23 -8.99
C PRO A 102 -11.28 -14.98 -8.89
N PRO A 103 -11.39 -14.03 -9.84
CA PRO A 103 -10.67 -12.76 -9.75
C PRO A 103 -11.14 -11.94 -8.55
N ILE A 104 -10.25 -11.09 -8.01
CA ILE A 104 -10.57 -10.22 -6.88
C ILE A 104 -11.08 -8.88 -7.43
N LEU A 105 -12.35 -8.55 -7.23
CA LEU A 105 -12.99 -7.38 -7.82
C LEU A 105 -13.00 -6.16 -6.89
N ASN A 106 -13.12 -4.95 -7.45
CA ASN A 106 -13.18 -3.70 -6.68
C ASN A 106 -14.53 -2.96 -6.82
N PRO A 107 -15.65 -3.55 -6.34
CA PRO A 107 -16.99 -2.96 -6.46
C PRO A 107 -17.11 -1.63 -5.71
N ASN A 108 -16.40 -1.48 -4.60
CA ASN A 108 -16.40 -0.26 -3.77
C ASN A 108 -15.44 0.82 -4.29
N LYS A 109 -14.75 0.58 -5.43
CA LYS A 109 -13.81 1.52 -6.06
C LYS A 109 -12.74 2.04 -5.09
N ARG A 110 -12.28 1.19 -4.16
CA ARG A 110 -11.24 1.52 -3.18
C ARG A 110 -9.95 1.87 -3.91
N ARG A 111 -9.34 3.00 -3.54
CA ARG A 111 -8.07 3.48 -4.11
C ARG A 111 -6.91 3.05 -3.22
N PHE A 112 -5.89 2.45 -3.82
CA PHE A 112 -4.65 2.07 -3.16
C PHE A 112 -3.50 2.14 -4.18
N ALA A 113 -2.26 2.28 -3.69
CA ALA A 113 -1.06 2.15 -4.52
C ALA A 113 -0.55 0.70 -4.48
N PHE A 114 -0.48 0.14 -3.27
CA PHE A 114 -0.08 -1.23 -2.99
C PHE A 114 -0.92 -1.79 -1.83
N VAL A 115 -1.10 -3.11 -1.78
CA VAL A 115 -1.68 -3.81 -0.62
C VAL A 115 -0.77 -4.96 -0.23
N TYR A 116 -0.34 -4.99 1.02
CA TYR A 116 0.33 -6.15 1.60
C TYR A 116 -0.71 -7.03 2.29
N THR A 117 -0.73 -8.31 1.94
CA THR A 117 -1.67 -9.30 2.48
C THR A 117 -0.98 -10.66 2.67
N THR A 118 -1.64 -11.60 3.33
CA THR A 118 -1.16 -12.99 3.44
C THR A 118 -1.70 -13.82 2.29
N TRP A 119 -1.05 -14.95 2.03
CA TRP A 119 -1.44 -15.90 1.00
C TRP A 119 -2.84 -16.46 1.28
N ASP A 120 -3.12 -16.85 2.52
CA ASP A 120 -4.44 -17.34 2.92
C ASP A 120 -5.56 -16.33 2.64
N ARG A 121 -5.33 -15.05 2.96
CA ARG A 121 -6.31 -14.00 2.67
C ARG A 121 -6.43 -13.75 1.16
N PHE A 122 -5.31 -13.73 0.45
CA PHE A 122 -5.27 -13.51 -1.00
C PHE A 122 -6.03 -14.59 -1.78
N ILE A 123 -5.81 -15.87 -1.45
CA ILE A 123 -6.41 -16.97 -2.21
C ILE A 123 -7.92 -17.03 -2.02
N ASN A 124 -8.39 -16.74 -0.81
CA ASN A 124 -9.82 -16.72 -0.45
C ASN A 124 -10.55 -15.42 -0.85
N ALA A 125 -9.81 -14.35 -1.17
CA ALA A 125 -10.40 -13.08 -1.54
C ALA A 125 -11.17 -13.14 -2.86
N THR A 126 -12.32 -12.47 -2.87
CA THR A 126 -13.15 -12.22 -4.08
C THR A 126 -13.37 -10.72 -4.29
N ARG A 127 -13.15 -9.92 -3.25
CA ARG A 127 -13.24 -8.46 -3.25
C ARG A 127 -11.95 -7.85 -2.73
N ILE A 128 -11.59 -6.66 -3.22
CA ILE A 128 -10.39 -5.94 -2.75
C ILE A 128 -10.42 -5.71 -1.23
N ASP A 129 -11.60 -5.50 -0.64
CA ASP A 129 -11.74 -5.32 0.81
C ASP A 129 -11.35 -6.57 1.61
N ASP A 130 -11.45 -7.75 1.01
CA ASP A 130 -11.07 -9.01 1.63
C ASP A 130 -9.55 -9.09 1.79
N LEU A 131 -8.75 -8.28 1.09
CA LEU A 131 -7.29 -8.25 1.20
C LEU A 131 -6.78 -7.51 2.45
N PHE A 132 -7.65 -6.75 3.10
CA PHE A 132 -7.30 -5.93 4.26
C PHE A 132 -7.68 -6.66 5.55
N SER A 133 -6.83 -6.55 6.57
CA SER A 133 -7.16 -7.08 7.89
C SER A 133 -8.20 -6.21 8.60
N ARG A 134 -8.84 -6.72 9.66
CA ARG A 134 -9.67 -5.89 10.55
C ARG A 134 -8.92 -4.64 11.06
N ALA A 135 -7.64 -4.79 11.36
CA ALA A 135 -6.78 -3.69 11.80
C ALA A 135 -6.70 -2.56 10.76
N ASP A 136 -6.55 -2.92 9.48
CA ASP A 136 -6.50 -1.95 8.38
C ASP A 136 -7.83 -1.21 8.23
N HIS A 137 -8.95 -1.91 8.37
CA HIS A 137 -10.28 -1.30 8.29
C HIS A 137 -10.54 -0.33 9.45
N LEU A 138 -10.09 -0.66 10.67
CA LEU A 138 -10.20 0.24 11.82
C LEU A 138 -9.40 1.53 11.60
N VAL A 139 -8.16 1.40 11.15
CA VAL A 139 -7.29 2.54 10.82
C VAL A 139 -7.90 3.41 9.72
N ASP A 140 -8.44 2.82 8.66
CA ASP A 140 -9.08 3.59 7.59
C ASP A 140 -10.35 4.31 8.07
N ARG A 141 -11.16 3.71 8.96
CA ARG A 141 -12.33 4.38 9.55
C ARG A 141 -11.93 5.64 10.31
N VAL A 142 -10.91 5.54 11.16
CA VAL A 142 -10.39 6.67 11.93
C VAL A 142 -9.77 7.72 11.01
N TYR A 143 -9.02 7.30 9.98
CA TYR A 143 -8.45 8.19 8.98
C TYR A 143 -9.50 9.04 8.27
N TYR A 144 -10.58 8.42 7.77
CA TYR A 144 -11.62 9.15 7.04
C TYR A 144 -12.39 10.08 7.97
N ALA A 145 -12.74 9.65 9.18
CA ALA A 145 -13.41 10.50 10.16
C ALA A 145 -12.58 11.75 10.50
N LEU A 146 -11.28 11.57 10.79
CA LEU A 146 -10.37 12.69 11.04
C LEU A 146 -10.25 13.62 9.83
N ARG A 147 -10.20 13.06 8.61
CA ARG A 147 -10.10 13.85 7.38
C ARG A 147 -11.35 14.69 7.14
N ASP A 148 -12.53 14.15 7.41
CA ASP A 148 -13.80 14.85 7.30
C ASP A 148 -13.90 16.00 8.32
N GLU A 149 -13.24 15.85 9.48
CA GLU A 149 -13.08 16.91 10.49
C GLU A 149 -11.95 17.91 10.17
N GLY A 150 -11.28 17.78 9.02
CA GLY A 150 -10.26 18.73 8.55
C GLY A 150 -8.82 18.38 8.95
N TYR A 151 -8.59 17.29 9.67
CA TYR A 151 -7.25 16.82 10.01
C TYR A 151 -6.48 16.36 8.75
N ARG A 152 -5.16 16.21 8.87
CA ARG A 152 -4.27 15.69 7.82
C ARG A 152 -3.49 14.47 8.30
N PRO A 153 -4.17 13.38 8.70
CA PRO A 153 -3.49 12.16 9.10
C PRO A 153 -2.72 11.56 7.92
N GLN A 154 -1.55 11.01 8.20
CA GLN A 154 -0.77 10.19 7.28
C GLN A 154 -0.91 8.72 7.67
N ARG A 155 -1.11 7.84 6.69
CA ARG A 155 -1.10 6.39 6.92
C ARG A 155 0.32 5.88 6.75
N SER A 156 0.79 5.10 7.72
CA SER A 156 2.08 4.41 7.68
C SER A 156 1.90 2.96 8.10
N TRP A 157 2.76 2.10 7.61
CA TRP A 157 2.81 0.69 7.97
C TRP A 157 4.16 0.44 8.62
N GLU A 158 4.17 0.10 9.90
CA GLU A 158 5.39 -0.24 10.63
C GLU A 158 5.51 -1.74 10.81
N ARG A 159 6.75 -2.24 10.89
CA ARG A 159 7.01 -3.65 11.15
C ARG A 159 6.34 -4.03 12.47
N GLY A 160 5.31 -4.88 12.40
CA GLY A 160 4.61 -5.34 13.59
C GLY A 160 5.35 -6.52 14.22
N ASP A 161 5.28 -6.62 15.55
CA ASP A 161 5.93 -7.70 16.31
C ASP A 161 5.11 -9.01 16.30
N LEU A 162 3.81 -8.94 15.99
CA LEU A 162 2.85 -10.04 16.20
C LEU A 162 2.23 -10.63 14.91
N TYR A 163 2.52 -10.05 13.74
CA TYR A 163 2.07 -10.57 12.44
C TYR A 163 3.19 -10.39 11.40
N PRO A 164 3.37 -11.32 10.44
CA PRO A 164 4.36 -11.16 9.36
C PRO A 164 4.05 -9.96 8.43
N LEU A 165 2.89 -9.32 8.60
CA LEU A 165 2.50 -8.09 7.92
C LEU A 165 2.57 -6.89 8.87
N HIS A 166 3.02 -5.76 8.34
CA HIS A 166 3.11 -4.50 9.04
C HIS A 166 1.80 -4.09 9.71
N SER A 167 1.86 -3.59 10.95
CA SER A 167 0.67 -3.06 11.63
C SER A 167 0.32 -1.68 11.05
N PRO A 168 -0.92 -1.47 10.59
CA PRO A 168 -1.34 -0.18 10.05
C PRO A 168 -1.37 0.86 11.18
N ARG A 169 -0.89 2.06 10.90
CA ARG A 169 -0.78 3.18 11.85
C ARG A 169 -1.22 4.49 11.19
N LEU A 170 -1.78 5.38 11.99
CA LEU A 170 -2.00 6.78 11.66
C LEU A 170 -0.96 7.65 12.36
N ARG A 171 -0.48 8.66 11.64
CA ARG A 171 0.43 9.67 12.15
C ARG A 171 -0.16 11.05 11.89
N LEU A 172 -0.23 11.87 12.94
CA LEU A 172 -0.67 13.26 12.87
C LEU A 172 0.47 14.17 13.33
N LEU A 173 0.86 15.12 12.49
CA LEU A 173 1.87 16.10 12.84
C LEU A 173 1.25 17.21 13.68
N CYS A 174 1.84 17.43 14.86
CA CYS A 174 1.41 18.46 15.80
C CYS A 174 2.49 19.55 15.91
N GLU A 175 2.17 20.69 16.51
CA GLU A 175 3.17 21.74 16.75
C GLU A 175 4.33 21.19 17.58
N GLU A 176 4.01 20.40 18.61
CA GLU A 176 4.97 19.71 19.46
C GLU A 176 5.02 18.22 19.13
N GLY A 177 5.77 17.88 18.07
CA GLY A 177 6.05 16.49 17.68
C GLY A 177 4.95 15.84 16.85
N GLU A 178 4.56 14.62 17.23
CA GLU A 178 3.58 13.82 16.49
C GLU A 178 2.71 12.97 17.41
N VAL A 179 1.50 12.68 16.91
CA VAL A 179 0.57 11.68 17.47
C VAL A 179 0.54 10.47 16.56
N THR A 180 0.84 9.29 17.10
CA THR A 180 0.72 8.00 16.42
C THR A 180 -0.42 7.17 17.00
N ALA A 181 -1.25 6.60 16.14
CA ALA A 181 -2.36 5.75 16.53
C ALA A 181 -2.33 4.41 15.79
N SER A 182 -2.45 3.28 16.49
CA SER A 182 -2.49 1.96 15.85
C SER A 182 -3.37 0.97 16.61
N PRO A 183 -3.88 -0.08 15.97
CA PRO A 183 -4.71 -1.07 16.64
C PRO A 183 -3.92 -2.11 17.46
N HIS A 184 -2.64 -2.35 17.15
CA HIS A 184 -1.87 -3.47 17.72
C HIS A 184 -0.43 -3.12 18.16
N SER A 185 0.00 -1.86 18.10
CA SER A 185 1.35 -1.47 18.54
C SER A 185 1.30 -0.73 19.88
N GLU A 186 1.91 -1.32 20.91
CA GLU A 186 2.11 -0.69 22.23
C GLU A 186 3.04 0.54 22.18
N GLN A 187 3.75 0.72 21.06
CA GLN A 187 4.60 1.90 20.83
C GLN A 187 3.82 3.11 20.29
N SER A 188 2.54 2.92 19.91
CA SER A 188 1.70 4.03 19.47
C SER A 188 1.12 4.76 20.67
N GLN A 189 1.06 6.08 20.62
CA GLN A 189 0.55 6.89 21.73
C GLN A 189 -0.96 6.74 21.93
N VAL A 190 -1.68 6.36 20.87
CA VAL A 190 -3.11 6.06 20.93
C VAL A 190 -3.37 4.65 20.39
N GLN A 191 -4.22 3.90 21.09
CA GLN A 191 -4.68 2.60 20.62
C GLN A 191 -5.99 2.77 19.84
N ILE A 192 -6.06 2.17 18.66
CA ILE A 192 -7.27 2.21 17.82
C ILE A 192 -8.18 1.05 18.21
N HIS A 193 -9.34 1.40 18.75
CA HIS A 193 -10.37 0.45 19.18
C HIS A 193 -11.52 0.35 18.17
N GLU A 194 -12.42 -0.63 18.36
CA GLU A 194 -13.63 -0.74 17.51
C GLU A 194 -14.60 0.44 17.69
N ASP A 195 -14.59 1.06 18.88
CA ASP A 195 -15.32 2.30 19.17
C ASP A 195 -14.59 3.49 18.54
N LEU A 196 -15.17 3.96 17.43
CA LEU A 196 -14.68 5.12 16.69
C LEU A 196 -14.76 6.41 17.52
N GLY A 197 -15.79 6.59 18.34
CA GLY A 197 -15.99 7.80 19.13
C GLY A 197 -14.94 7.96 20.23
N ALA A 198 -14.68 6.86 20.94
CA ALA A 198 -13.61 6.80 21.95
C ALA A 198 -12.24 7.07 21.30
N THR A 199 -11.92 6.35 20.22
CA THR A 199 -10.64 6.51 19.51
C THR A 199 -10.42 7.94 19.02
N LEU A 200 -11.43 8.58 18.41
CA LEU A 200 -11.31 9.97 17.95
C LEU A 200 -11.14 10.95 19.11
N SER A 201 -11.75 10.68 20.26
CA SER A 201 -11.62 11.53 21.45
C SER A 201 -10.20 11.47 22.03
N GLU A 202 -9.61 10.27 22.09
CA GLU A 202 -8.23 10.07 22.51
C GLU A 202 -7.23 10.75 21.56
N ILE A 203 -7.41 10.60 20.24
CA ILE A 203 -6.57 11.29 19.25
C ILE A 203 -6.69 12.80 19.42
N ARG A 204 -7.89 13.34 19.62
CA ARG A 204 -8.10 14.78 19.85
C ARG A 204 -7.39 15.27 21.10
N ALA A 205 -7.50 14.54 22.21
CA ALA A 205 -6.81 14.87 23.45
C ALA A 205 -5.29 14.88 23.25
N ALA A 206 -4.74 13.84 22.62
CA ALA A 206 -3.32 13.72 22.34
C ALA A 206 -2.78 14.82 21.39
N VAL A 207 -3.60 15.26 20.42
CA VAL A 207 -3.26 16.37 19.52
C VAL A 207 -3.30 17.71 20.27
N ALA A 208 -4.31 17.93 21.11
CA ALA A 208 -4.44 19.15 21.90
C ALA A 208 -3.30 19.31 22.91
N GLU A 209 -2.88 18.23 23.56
CA GLU A 209 -1.72 18.20 24.45
C GLU A 209 -0.40 18.60 23.77
N ARG A 210 -0.31 18.45 22.45
CA ARG A 210 0.88 18.73 21.63
C ARG A 210 0.78 20.04 20.83
N GLY A 211 0.00 20.99 21.34
CA GLY A 211 -0.16 22.31 20.72
C GLY A 211 -1.05 22.34 19.47
N GLY A 212 -1.77 21.26 19.16
CA GLY A 212 -2.65 21.20 18.00
C GLY A 212 -1.94 20.82 16.70
N LEU A 213 -2.69 20.81 15.59
CA LEU A 213 -2.17 20.39 14.29
C LEU A 213 -1.15 21.38 13.74
N ARG A 214 0.01 20.88 13.31
CA ARG A 214 0.99 21.71 12.62
C ARG A 214 0.50 22.08 11.23
N MET A 215 0.29 23.36 11.00
CA MET A 215 0.07 23.92 9.66
C MET A 215 1.39 23.84 8.88
N LEU A 216 1.48 22.91 7.93
CA LEU A 216 2.56 22.93 6.94
C LEU A 216 2.28 24.07 5.96
N THR A 217 2.87 25.24 6.21
CA THR A 217 3.04 26.27 5.18
C THR A 217 3.95 25.68 4.11
N ILE A 218 3.36 25.23 3.00
CA ILE A 218 4.11 24.99 1.78
C ILE A 218 4.66 26.36 1.37
N PRO A 219 5.99 26.57 1.29
CA PRO A 219 6.49 27.80 0.69
C PRO A 219 5.94 27.86 -0.73
N ALA A 220 5.25 28.94 -1.08
CA ALA A 220 4.97 29.21 -2.47
C ALA A 220 6.33 29.28 -3.18
N GLU A 221 6.60 28.32 -4.06
CA GLU A 221 7.78 28.33 -4.92
C GLU A 221 7.82 29.69 -5.64
N ALA A 222 8.90 30.44 -5.39
CA ALA A 222 9.26 31.69 -6.05
C ALA A 222 10.42 31.41 -7.02
#